data_AF-Q5F8P1-F1
#
_entry.id   AF-Q5F8P1-F1
#
_cell.length_a   1.000
_cell.length_b   1.000
_cell.length_c   1.000
_cell.angle_alpha   90.00
_cell.angle_beta   90.00
_cell.angle_gamma   90.00
#
_symmetry.space_group_name_H-M   'P 1'
#
loop_
_entity.id
_entity.type
_entity.pdbx_description
1 polymer ?
#
loop_
_entity_poly.entity_id
_entity_poly.type
_entity_poly.pdbx_seq_one_letter_code
_entity_poly.pdbx_strand_id
1 'polypeptide(L)'
;MGNSRLSQLPAPAAIEETDFEGIFARKKAALTALCPESIRETVAQTLELESEPLTIDLQQQAYQELLVRNRINEAVKANLLAYAQGSDLDHIAAQYGLSRKTIRAADPDANPPVAAEYETDDAFRARVQAHPEKYAAGPRTAYEAHAIDAPPKSHTPAPCAAPPARWRFTSKPKAARPTKPF
;
A
#
# COMPACT_ATOMS: atom_id res chain seq x y z
N MET A 1 12.44 15.55 -5.30
CA MET A 1 11.27 14.84 -5.87
C MET A 1 10.25 14.77 -4.75
N GLY A 2 9.44 15.80 -4.58
CA GLY A 2 8.20 16.00 -5.32
C GLY A 2 7.09 15.49 -4.41
N ASN A 3 6.54 16.38 -3.57
CA ASN A 3 5.41 16.10 -2.69
C ASN A 3 4.44 15.19 -3.43
N SER A 4 4.28 13.94 -2.97
CA SER A 4 3.40 12.97 -3.62
C SER A 4 2.05 13.65 -3.84
N ARG A 5 1.51 13.64 -5.07
CA ARG A 5 0.18 14.22 -5.34
C ARG A 5 -0.89 13.68 -4.39
N LEU A 6 -0.67 12.49 -3.83
CA LEU A 6 -1.53 11.87 -2.84
C LEU A 6 -1.59 12.67 -1.51
N SER A 7 -0.50 13.30 -1.08
CA SER A 7 -0.49 14.09 0.16
C SER A 7 -1.17 15.46 0.01
N GLN A 8 -1.51 15.86 -1.21
CA GLN A 8 -2.24 17.10 -1.50
C GLN A 8 -3.76 16.88 -1.63
N LEU A 9 -4.20 15.61 -1.66
CA LEU A 9 -5.62 15.32 -1.73
C LEU A 9 -6.29 15.68 -0.40
N PRO A 10 -7.54 16.19 -0.45
CA PRO A 10 -8.34 16.35 0.76
C PRO A 10 -8.52 14.99 1.43
N ALA A 11 -8.72 15.01 2.75
CA ALA A 11 -9.00 13.79 3.49
C ALA A 11 -10.25 13.08 2.90
N PRO A 12 -10.19 11.76 2.71
CA PRO A 12 -11.33 10.98 2.26
C PRO A 12 -12.55 11.17 3.17
N ALA A 13 -13.73 11.39 2.59
CA ALA A 13 -14.98 11.48 3.34
C ALA A 13 -15.36 10.19 4.09
N ALA A 14 -14.77 9.06 3.70
CA ALA A 14 -14.92 7.77 4.38
C ALA A 14 -14.20 7.72 5.74
N ILE A 15 -13.29 8.65 6.01
CA ILE A 15 -12.64 8.79 7.32
C ILE A 15 -13.47 9.80 8.11
N GLU A 16 -14.21 9.30 9.09
CA GLU A 16 -15.10 10.14 9.90
C GLU A 16 -14.32 10.76 11.06
N GLU A 17 -14.46 12.07 11.26
CA GLU A 17 -14.09 12.66 12.53
C GLU A 17 -15.05 12.14 13.60
N THR A 18 -14.49 11.55 14.65
CA THR A 18 -15.28 10.93 15.70
C THR A 18 -14.90 11.53 17.04
N ASP A 19 -15.89 12.06 17.76
CA ASP A 19 -15.73 12.60 19.09
C ASP A 19 -16.66 11.91 20.09
N PHE A 20 -16.21 11.80 21.34
CA PHE A 20 -16.95 11.12 22.38
C PHE A 20 -18.26 11.85 22.73
N GLU A 21 -18.20 13.18 22.90
CA GLU A 21 -19.33 13.99 23.35
C GLU A 21 -20.49 13.97 22.34
N GLY A 22 -20.20 14.04 21.04
CA GLY A 22 -21.18 13.92 19.97
C GLY A 22 -21.86 12.55 19.96
N ILE A 23 -21.10 11.47 20.15
CA ILE A 23 -21.66 10.12 20.28
C ILE A 23 -22.54 10.02 21.53
N PHE A 24 -22.06 10.53 22.66
CA PHE A 24 -22.74 10.45 23.94
C PHE A 24 -24.06 11.24 23.91
N ALA A 25 -24.04 12.47 23.42
CA ALA A 25 -25.23 13.30 23.23
C ALA A 25 -26.26 12.62 22.31
N ARG A 26 -25.80 12.05 21.18
CA ARG A 26 -26.68 11.29 20.27
C ARG A 26 -27.31 10.07 20.96
N LYS A 27 -26.55 9.35 21.79
CA LYS A 27 -27.08 8.20 22.55
C LYS A 27 -28.09 8.63 23.62
N LYS A 28 -27.83 9.71 24.35
CA LYS A 28 -28.81 10.31 25.28
C LYS A 28 -30.12 10.64 24.56
N ALA A 29 -30.04 11.34 23.43
CA ALA A 29 -31.21 11.72 22.65
C ALA A 29 -31.98 10.48 22.13
N ALA A 30 -31.27 9.46 21.65
CA ALA A 30 -31.88 8.22 21.19
C ALA A 30 -32.60 7.47 22.32
N LEU A 31 -32.00 7.40 23.52
CA LEU A 31 -32.63 6.76 24.68
C LEU A 31 -33.90 7.51 25.09
N THR A 32 -33.84 8.84 25.23
CA THR A 32 -35.00 9.67 25.59
C THR A 32 -36.13 9.54 24.55
N ALA A 33 -35.82 9.44 23.26
CA ALA A 33 -36.82 9.26 22.20
C ALA A 33 -37.55 7.91 22.28
N LEU A 34 -36.88 6.86 22.77
CA LEU A 34 -37.46 5.53 22.97
C LEU A 34 -38.36 5.45 24.21
N CYS A 35 -38.19 6.36 25.17
CA CYS A 35 -38.99 6.37 26.40
C CYS A 35 -40.44 6.84 26.14
N PRO A 36 -41.43 6.30 26.88
CA PRO A 36 -42.79 6.83 26.91
C PRO A 36 -42.82 8.30 27.34
N GLU A 37 -43.71 9.10 26.73
CA GLU A 37 -43.82 10.55 27.00
C GLU A 37 -43.86 10.88 28.49
N SER A 38 -44.61 10.08 29.27
CA SER A 38 -44.81 10.28 30.71
C SER A 38 -43.54 10.24 31.55
N ILE A 39 -42.45 9.66 31.04
CA ILE A 39 -41.19 9.54 31.78
C ILE A 39 -40.02 10.23 31.07
N ARG A 40 -40.21 10.82 29.88
CA ARG A 40 -39.09 11.38 29.10
C ARG A 40 -38.35 12.47 29.84
N GLU A 41 -39.07 13.37 30.48
CA GLU A 41 -38.46 14.47 31.25
C GLU A 41 -37.64 13.93 32.43
N THR A 42 -38.17 12.96 33.17
CA THR A 42 -37.45 12.29 34.26
C THR A 42 -36.17 11.62 33.77
N VAL A 43 -36.25 10.86 32.67
CA VAL A 43 -35.09 10.20 32.08
C VAL A 43 -34.06 11.21 31.60
N ALA A 44 -34.48 12.30 30.93
CA ALA A 44 -33.58 13.36 30.50
C ALA A 44 -32.84 13.99 31.68
N GLN A 45 -33.52 14.26 32.80
CA GLN A 45 -32.89 14.79 34.01
C GLN A 45 -31.91 13.79 34.64
N THR A 46 -32.25 12.49 34.70
CA THR A 46 -31.34 11.44 35.18
C THR A 46 -30.06 11.39 34.35
N LEU A 47 -30.16 11.53 33.03
CA LEU A 47 -29.01 11.47 32.12
C LEU A 47 -28.03 12.66 32.26
N GLU A 48 -28.42 13.75 32.92
CA GLU A 48 -27.53 14.87 33.21
C GLU A 48 -26.64 14.63 34.44
N LEU A 49 -26.97 13.64 35.27
CA LEU A 49 -26.16 13.26 36.43
C LEU A 49 -25.13 12.21 36.02
N GLU A 50 -23.84 12.57 36.03
CA GLU A 50 -22.74 11.65 35.70
C GLU A 50 -22.62 10.47 36.68
N SER A 51 -23.10 10.62 37.91
CA SER A 51 -23.10 9.55 38.92
C SER A 51 -24.20 8.51 38.72
N GLU A 52 -25.19 8.80 37.88
CA GLU A 52 -26.30 7.86 37.64
C GLU A 52 -25.80 6.66 36.82
N PRO A 53 -26.08 5.42 37.25
CA PRO A 53 -25.61 4.22 36.56
C PRO A 53 -26.01 4.17 35.08
N LEU A 54 -27.19 4.71 34.73
CA LEU A 54 -27.65 4.78 33.35
C LEU A 54 -26.79 5.73 32.50
N THR A 55 -26.36 6.86 33.07
CA THR A 55 -25.45 7.81 32.42
C THR A 55 -24.08 7.18 32.22
N ILE A 56 -23.55 6.49 33.23
CA ILE A 56 -22.27 5.77 33.16
C ILE A 56 -22.30 4.68 32.08
N ASP A 57 -23.40 3.92 31.98
CA ASP A 57 -23.55 2.91 30.94
C ASP A 57 -23.55 3.54 29.53
N LEU A 58 -24.27 4.66 29.33
CA LEU A 58 -24.22 5.38 28.06
C LEU A 58 -22.83 5.95 27.74
N GLN A 59 -22.07 6.41 28.73
CA GLN A 59 -20.68 6.83 28.55
C GLN A 59 -19.81 5.64 28.12
N GLN A 60 -19.92 4.49 28.79
CA GLN A 60 -19.21 3.27 28.42
C GLN A 60 -19.56 2.85 26.97
N GLN A 61 -20.84 2.86 26.60
CA GLN A 61 -21.27 2.55 25.24
C GLN A 61 -20.75 3.57 24.21
N ALA A 62 -20.73 4.86 24.55
CA ALA A 62 -20.19 5.90 23.67
C ALA A 62 -18.69 5.69 23.42
N TYR A 63 -17.94 5.33 24.46
CA TYR A 63 -16.52 5.02 24.35
C TYR A 63 -16.25 3.78 23.48
N GLN A 64 -17.02 2.70 23.66
CA GLN A 64 -16.90 1.51 22.82
C GLN A 64 -17.17 1.83 21.35
N GLU A 65 -18.17 2.66 21.07
CA GLU A 65 -18.47 3.07 19.70
C GLU A 65 -17.33 3.92 19.10
N LEU A 66 -16.75 4.85 19.86
CA LEU A 66 -15.59 5.64 19.44
C LEU A 66 -14.42 4.72 19.01
N LEU A 67 -14.10 3.69 19.80
CA LEU A 67 -13.04 2.74 19.46
C LEU A 67 -13.32 2.00 18.15
N VAL A 68 -14.57 1.55 17.94
CA VAL A 68 -14.96 0.85 16.71
C VAL A 68 -14.86 1.78 15.50
N ARG A 69 -15.29 3.04 15.61
CA ARG A 69 -15.16 4.03 14.53
C ARG A 69 -13.70 4.35 14.21
N ASN A 70 -12.85 4.49 15.22
CA ASN A 70 -11.41 4.64 15.01
C ASN A 70 -10.80 3.43 14.28
N ARG A 71 -11.20 2.21 14.66
CA ARG A 71 -10.76 1.00 13.98
C ARG A 71 -11.23 0.93 12.52
N ILE A 72 -12.45 1.38 12.23
CA ILE A 72 -12.98 1.48 10.87
C ILE A 72 -12.15 2.50 10.07
N ASN A 73 -11.86 3.68 10.64
CA ASN A 73 -11.03 4.70 10.01
C ASN A 73 -9.63 4.19 9.66
N GLU A 74 -9.00 3.42 10.56
CA GLU A 74 -7.73 2.75 10.29
C GLU A 74 -7.84 1.74 9.15
N ALA A 75 -8.89 0.92 9.15
CA ALA A 75 -9.13 -0.06 8.08
C ALA A 75 -9.35 0.63 6.72
N VAL A 76 -10.05 1.76 6.69
CA VAL A 76 -10.19 2.57 5.47
C VAL A 76 -8.83 3.09 5.01
N LYS A 77 -8.02 3.67 5.92
CA LYS A 77 -6.67 4.15 5.60
C LYS A 77 -5.78 3.04 5.05
N ALA A 78 -5.82 1.85 5.64
CA ALA A 78 -5.05 0.68 5.19
C ALA A 78 -5.34 0.29 3.72
N ASN A 79 -6.54 0.55 3.22
CA ASN A 79 -6.92 0.25 1.84
C ASN A 79 -6.56 1.35 0.83
N LEU A 80 -6.13 2.51 1.29
CA LEU A 80 -5.83 3.67 0.43
C LEU A 80 -4.32 3.79 0.24
N LEU A 81 -3.86 3.78 -1.01
CA LEU A 81 -2.43 3.90 -1.36
C LEU A 81 -1.73 5.09 -0.67
N ALA A 82 -2.46 6.19 -0.47
CA ALA A 82 -1.97 7.39 0.20
C ALA A 82 -1.57 7.16 1.68
N TYR A 83 -2.23 6.23 2.37
CA TYR A 83 -2.09 6.03 3.82
C TYR A 83 -1.56 4.65 4.19
N ALA A 84 -1.73 3.64 3.33
CA ALA A 84 -1.29 2.27 3.59
C ALA A 84 0.20 2.17 3.91
N GLN A 85 0.53 1.29 4.85
CA GLN A 85 1.89 1.04 5.34
C GLN A 85 2.14 -0.46 5.51
N GLY A 86 3.41 -0.85 5.55
CA GLY A 86 3.82 -2.24 5.80
C GLY A 86 3.13 -3.24 4.87
N SER A 87 2.52 -4.27 5.46
CA SER A 87 1.83 -5.34 4.74
C SER A 87 0.62 -4.86 3.94
N ASP A 88 -0.11 -3.84 4.41
CA ASP A 88 -1.28 -3.34 3.70
C ASP A 88 -0.87 -2.71 2.36
N LEU A 89 0.25 -1.97 2.37
CA LEU A 89 0.85 -1.43 1.15
C LEU A 89 1.35 -2.55 0.23
N ASP A 90 1.91 -3.63 0.79
CA ASP A 90 2.35 -4.80 0.03
C ASP A 90 1.18 -5.49 -0.68
N HIS A 91 0.05 -5.64 0.00
CA HIS A 91 -1.17 -6.20 -0.58
C HIS A 91 -1.76 -5.32 -1.68
N ILE A 92 -1.73 -3.99 -1.54
CA ILE A 92 -2.12 -3.06 -2.61
C ILE A 92 -1.18 -3.21 -3.81
N ALA A 93 0.13 -3.25 -3.56
CA ALA A 93 1.13 -3.38 -4.60
C ALA A 93 1.06 -4.72 -5.35
N ALA A 94 0.65 -5.79 -4.67
CA ALA A 94 0.48 -7.12 -5.23
C ALA A 94 -0.54 -7.15 -6.39
N GLN A 95 -1.51 -6.23 -6.41
CA GLN A 95 -2.45 -6.08 -7.54
C GLN A 95 -1.73 -5.74 -8.87
N TYR A 96 -0.57 -5.10 -8.78
CA TYR A 96 0.30 -4.77 -9.91
C TYR A 96 1.47 -5.76 -10.08
N GLY A 97 1.47 -6.86 -9.31
CA GLY A 97 2.59 -7.82 -9.29
C GLY A 97 3.89 -7.23 -8.75
N LEU A 98 3.82 -6.16 -7.95
CA LEU A 98 4.99 -5.52 -7.36
C LEU A 98 5.27 -6.09 -5.97
N SER A 99 6.55 -6.31 -5.67
CA SER A 99 7.07 -6.61 -4.33
C SER A 99 8.12 -5.59 -3.94
N ARG A 100 8.47 -5.56 -2.65
CA ARG A 100 9.51 -4.66 -2.15
C ARG A 100 10.87 -4.99 -2.74
N LYS A 101 11.61 -3.98 -3.17
CA LYS A 101 13.02 -4.11 -3.56
C LYS A 101 13.90 -4.36 -2.34
N THR A 102 14.79 -5.33 -2.47
CA THR A 102 15.90 -5.51 -1.52
C THR A 102 16.98 -4.47 -1.82
N ILE A 103 17.24 -3.58 -0.87
CA ILE A 103 18.35 -2.62 -0.91
C ILE A 103 19.65 -3.33 -0.56
N ARG A 104 19.63 -4.15 0.48
CA ARG A 104 20.77 -4.95 0.95
C ARG A 104 20.31 -6.37 1.20
N ALA A 105 20.97 -7.33 0.55
CA ALA A 105 20.72 -8.75 0.81
C ALA A 105 21.12 -9.10 2.25
N ALA A 106 20.41 -10.07 2.84
CA ALA A 106 20.82 -10.63 4.12
C ALA A 106 22.18 -11.34 3.98
N ASP A 107 23.02 -11.19 5.01
CA ASP A 107 24.28 -11.91 5.13
C ASP A 107 24.29 -12.61 6.50
N PRO A 108 23.89 -13.90 6.56
CA PRO A 108 23.84 -14.66 7.80
C PRO A 108 25.24 -15.05 8.32
N ASP A 109 26.25 -15.04 7.44
CA ASP A 109 27.63 -15.43 7.77
C ASP A 109 28.46 -14.23 8.27
N ALA A 110 27.96 -13.01 8.09
CA ALA A 110 28.53 -11.81 8.70
C ALA A 110 28.53 -11.89 10.24
N ASN A 111 29.51 -11.24 10.88
CA ASN A 111 29.63 -11.19 12.34
C ASN A 111 29.55 -9.74 12.82
N PRO A 112 28.41 -9.25 13.35
CA PRO A 112 27.14 -9.97 13.57
C PRO A 112 26.33 -10.21 12.28
N PRO A 113 25.37 -11.17 12.28
CA PRO A 113 24.52 -11.43 11.12
C PRO A 113 23.75 -10.19 10.68
N VAL A 114 23.71 -9.96 9.38
CA VAL A 114 23.07 -8.79 8.77
C VAL A 114 21.72 -9.20 8.18
N ALA A 115 20.65 -8.56 8.65
CA ALA A 115 19.31 -8.75 8.07
C ALA A 115 19.19 -8.06 6.71
N ALA A 116 18.27 -8.54 5.87
CA ALA A 116 17.95 -7.89 4.61
C ALA A 116 17.33 -6.51 4.86
N GLU A 117 17.82 -5.51 4.14
CA GLU A 117 17.23 -4.17 4.13
C GLU A 117 16.36 -4.04 2.88
N TYR A 118 15.10 -3.66 3.09
CA TYR A 118 14.12 -3.45 2.02
C TYR A 118 13.87 -1.96 1.80
N GLU A 119 13.29 -1.65 0.66
CA GLU A 119 12.82 -0.30 0.39
C GLU A 119 11.76 0.19 1.39
N THR A 120 11.82 1.50 1.64
CA THR A 120 10.87 2.17 2.53
C THR A 120 9.49 2.26 1.90
N ASP A 121 8.47 2.40 2.75
CA ASP A 121 7.07 2.55 2.31
C ASP A 121 6.90 3.72 1.34
N ASP A 122 7.60 4.83 1.57
CA ASP A 122 7.49 6.02 0.71
C ASP A 122 8.03 5.78 -0.69
N ALA A 123 9.21 5.14 -0.80
CA ALA A 123 9.80 4.78 -2.08
C ALA A 123 8.94 3.73 -2.81
N PHE A 124 8.45 2.74 -2.07
CA PHE A 124 7.59 1.70 -2.63
C PHE A 124 6.26 2.26 -3.12
N ARG A 125 5.60 3.11 -2.32
CA ARG A 125 4.36 3.81 -2.68
C ARG A 125 4.53 4.65 -3.94
N ALA A 126 5.63 5.39 -4.07
CA ALA A 126 5.91 6.15 -5.27
C ALA A 126 6.02 5.26 -6.52
N ARG A 127 6.61 4.07 -6.37
CA ARG A 127 6.69 3.09 -7.47
C ARG A 127 5.33 2.48 -7.82
N VAL A 128 4.53 2.12 -6.82
CA VAL A 128 3.17 1.62 -7.02
C VAL A 128 2.33 2.67 -7.76
N GLN A 129 2.42 3.93 -7.35
CA GLN A 129 1.71 5.04 -7.98
C GLN A 129 2.13 5.26 -9.45
N ALA A 130 3.42 5.12 -9.76
CA ALA A 130 3.94 5.30 -11.12
C ALA A 130 3.72 4.07 -12.02
N HIS A 131 3.39 2.90 -11.46
CA HIS A 131 3.31 1.65 -12.21
C HIS A 131 2.36 1.68 -13.42
N PRO A 132 1.13 2.24 -13.31
CA PRO A 132 0.20 2.26 -14.44
C PRO A 132 0.73 2.99 -15.68
N GLU A 133 1.67 3.94 -15.52
CA GLU A 133 2.30 4.66 -16.64
C GLU A 133 3.09 3.72 -17.56
N LYS A 134 3.57 2.58 -17.06
CA LYS A 134 4.33 1.59 -17.85
C LYS A 134 3.48 0.89 -18.91
N TYR A 135 2.16 0.91 -18.78
CA TYR A 135 1.27 0.33 -19.80
C TYR A 135 1.22 1.19 -21.07
N ALA A 136 1.68 2.44 -21.00
CA ALA A 136 1.78 3.32 -22.15
C ALA A 136 3.13 3.17 -22.87
N ALA A 137 3.11 3.07 -24.20
CA ALA A 137 4.31 3.00 -25.01
C ALA A 137 4.78 4.40 -25.47
N GLY A 138 5.92 4.86 -24.95
CA GLY A 138 6.60 6.06 -25.43
C GLY A 138 6.42 7.39 -24.67
N PRO A 139 5.46 7.62 -23.75
CA PRO A 139 5.46 8.87 -23.01
C PRO A 139 6.63 8.91 -22.02
N ARG A 140 7.10 10.12 -21.72
CA ARG A 140 8.19 10.35 -20.74
C ARG A 140 7.90 9.66 -19.40
N THR A 141 6.66 9.69 -18.93
CA THR A 141 6.24 9.10 -17.66
C THR A 141 6.41 7.58 -17.63
N ALA A 142 6.20 6.89 -18.76
CA ALA A 142 6.44 5.45 -18.87
C ALA A 142 7.93 5.14 -18.69
N TYR A 143 8.83 5.88 -19.35
CA TYR A 143 10.27 5.71 -19.19
C TYR A 143 10.74 6.01 -17.76
N GLU A 144 10.19 7.05 -17.12
CA GLU A 144 10.46 7.35 -15.72
C GLU A 144 9.99 6.23 -14.80
N ALA A 145 8.80 5.67 -15.02
CA ALA A 145 8.28 4.55 -14.25
C ALA A 145 9.14 3.28 -14.42
N HIS A 146 9.61 2.98 -15.64
CA HIS A 146 10.57 1.91 -15.88
C HIS A 146 11.91 2.16 -15.19
N ALA A 147 12.42 3.40 -15.22
CA ALA A 147 13.66 3.76 -14.56
C ALA A 147 13.58 3.64 -13.03
N ILE A 148 12.47 4.07 -12.42
CA ILE A 148 12.22 3.93 -10.98
C ILE A 148 12.14 2.44 -10.58
N ASP A 149 11.65 1.58 -11.47
CA ASP A 149 11.52 0.14 -11.22
C ASP A 149 12.79 -0.66 -11.48
N ALA A 150 13.77 -0.09 -12.18
CA ALA A 150 15.06 -0.74 -12.39
C ALA A 150 15.72 -1.13 -11.05
N PRO A 151 16.32 -2.33 -10.95
CA PRO A 151 17.05 -2.73 -9.75
C PRO A 151 18.24 -1.80 -9.52
N PRO A 152 18.70 -1.61 -8.26
CA PRO A 152 19.93 -0.89 -8.01
C PRO A 152 21.07 -1.58 -8.78
N LYS A 153 21.92 -0.80 -9.44
CA LYS A 153 23.10 -1.36 -10.12
C LYS A 153 23.98 -2.00 -9.07
N SER A 154 24.03 -3.33 -9.05
CA SER A 154 25.04 -4.05 -8.29
C SER A 154 26.40 -3.61 -8.83
N HIS A 155 27.24 -3.02 -7.98
CA HIS A 155 28.61 -2.65 -8.37
C HIS A 155 29.47 -3.86 -8.71
N THR A 156 28.99 -5.07 -8.41
CA THR A 156 29.59 -6.32 -8.84
C THR A 156 29.55 -6.41 -10.37
N PRO A 157 30.69 -6.35 -11.07
CA PRO A 157 30.70 -6.55 -12.51
C PRO A 157 30.21 -7.98 -12.78
N ALA A 158 29.03 -8.11 -13.37
CA ALA A 158 28.64 -9.37 -13.98
C ALA A 158 29.74 -9.75 -14.98
N PRO A 159 30.29 -10.98 -14.95
CA PRO A 159 31.23 -11.38 -15.97
C PRO A 159 30.53 -11.26 -17.31
N CYS A 160 30.99 -10.34 -18.16
CA CYS A 160 30.55 -10.24 -19.54
C CYS A 160 30.68 -11.63 -20.14
N ALA A 161 29.55 -12.30 -20.37
CA ALA A 161 29.51 -13.59 -21.00
C ALA A 161 30.34 -13.50 -22.29
N ALA A 162 31.37 -14.34 -22.39
CA ALA A 162 32.28 -14.34 -23.53
C ALA A 162 31.46 -14.36 -24.83
N PRO A 163 31.87 -13.59 -25.85
CA PRO A 163 31.07 -13.42 -27.06
C PRO A 163 30.71 -14.79 -27.66
N PRO A 164 29.47 -14.98 -28.15
CA PRO A 164 29.03 -16.26 -28.67
C PRO A 164 29.96 -16.72 -29.79
N ALA A 165 30.26 -18.03 -29.78
CA ALA A 165 31.21 -18.68 -30.67
C ALA A 165 31.08 -18.16 -32.11
N ARG A 166 32.20 -17.62 -32.61
CA ARG A 166 32.34 -17.00 -33.93
C ARG A 166 31.77 -17.95 -34.99
N TRP A 167 30.66 -17.55 -35.61
CA TRP A 167 30.01 -18.29 -36.69
C TRP A 167 31.05 -18.63 -37.76
N ARG A 168 31.44 -19.91 -37.87
CA ARG A 168 32.25 -20.39 -38.97
C ARG A 168 31.31 -20.67 -40.14
N PHE A 169 31.34 -19.79 -41.14
CA PHE A 169 30.77 -20.09 -42.44
C PHE A 169 31.56 -21.25 -43.05
N THR A 170 31.00 -22.45 -43.05
CA THR A 170 31.50 -23.55 -43.87
C THR A 170 30.99 -23.33 -45.29
N SER A 171 31.89 -23.06 -46.23
CA SER A 171 31.53 -23.03 -47.65
C SER A 171 31.23 -24.45 -48.11
N LYS A 172 30.08 -24.64 -48.78
CA LYS A 172 29.73 -25.93 -49.37
C LYS A 172 30.76 -26.31 -50.46
N PRO A 173 31.26 -27.55 -50.48
CA PRO A 173 32.18 -28.00 -51.51
C PRO A 173 31.51 -27.99 -52.89
N LYS A 174 32.25 -27.51 -53.88
CA LYS A 174 31.82 -27.31 -55.26
C LYS A 174 31.54 -28.67 -55.91
N ALA A 175 30.30 -28.90 -56.34
CA ALA A 175 29.90 -30.15 -56.99
C ALA A 175 30.72 -30.41 -58.26
N ALA A 176 31.33 -31.59 -58.36
CA ALA A 176 32.10 -32.02 -59.51
C ALA A 176 31.19 -32.15 -60.75
N ARG A 177 31.64 -31.61 -61.87
CA ARG A 177 30.89 -31.58 -63.14
C ARG A 177 30.97 -32.96 -63.80
N PRO A 178 29.85 -33.61 -64.18
CA PRO A 178 29.88 -34.93 -64.78
C PRO A 178 30.51 -34.85 -66.18
N THR A 179 31.52 -35.68 -66.41
CA THR A 179 32.14 -35.88 -67.73
C THR A 179 31.20 -36.70 -68.61
N LYS A 180 30.86 -36.17 -69.78
CA LYS A 180 30.07 -36.89 -70.79
C LYS A 180 30.89 -38.09 -71.31
N PRO A 181 30.32 -39.29 -71.39
CA PRO A 181 30.94 -40.37 -72.15
C PRO A 181 30.83 -40.05 -73.65
N PHE A 182 31.88 -40.41 -74.39
CA PHE A 182 31.93 -40.33 -75.84
C PHE A 182 30.87 -41.20 -76.51
#